data_AF-A0A2V2S2D7-F1
#
_entry.id   AF-A0A2V2S2D7-F1
#
_cell.length_a   1.000
_cell.length_b   1.000
_cell.length_c   1.000
_cell.angle_alpha   90.00
_cell.angle_beta   90.00
_cell.angle_gamma   90.00
#
_symmetry.space_group_name_H-M   'P 1'
#
loop_
_entity.id
_entity.type
_entity.pdbx_description
1 polymer ?
#
loop_
_entity_poly.entity_id
_entity_poly.type
_entity_poly.pdbx_seq_one_letter_code
_entity_poly.pdbx_strand_id
1 'polypeptide(L)'
;MGNFYVNYTLRSPDQRAVAAALAGRASIVTPAQDGCIVVFDEESEDQNQEVIAELAARLSGSLGCPLLAVLNHDDDILMYQLFLNGELMDEYDSTPDYFGGAEEFDDESHPLKDPQGGNAKLLCEVFGANAVEEVENILRKPSLTDEGYVFAFERHADLAGALGIASFGVGTSFSALSDGELPEHLDERALLKTKDLIVTPPGGEAVESPKTKPRPGYYKVSFRAHPGLTKSIPAGWAPGLWRDLECSEQELSRNFQSATAAYREQFKALGFTEQGFKKQKLVLIPNSRDRGGINYLDRSRCHFGQLIYSRTFIPSQGAEMVRVIIAFTAVFANDVLSCTNKTGPSFDTLPNHKIIRILSDDVALIYRQFLDEIRQRTEQPRCFSEVESLRSWFDSNTLQVFEDNVRRGIWVRMSDYEVAVAKRDLAPEANSGGESSA
;
A
#
# COMPACT_ATOMS: atom_id res chain seq x y z
N MET A 1 21.86 7.64 -24.34
CA MET A 1 21.63 7.31 -22.93
C MET A 1 20.74 8.44 -22.47
N GLY A 2 19.43 8.24 -22.50
CA GLY A 2 18.49 9.30 -22.19
C GLY A 2 18.21 9.37 -20.70
N ASN A 3 17.62 10.49 -20.30
CA ASN A 3 17.34 10.83 -18.92
C ASN A 3 15.89 10.48 -18.55
N PHE A 4 15.71 9.95 -17.34
CA PHE A 4 14.40 9.59 -16.81
C PHE A 4 14.20 10.28 -15.47
N TYR A 5 13.18 11.13 -15.38
CA TYR A 5 12.84 11.74 -14.11
C TYR A 5 11.37 12.14 -14.05
N VAL A 6 10.88 12.22 -12.81
CA VAL A 6 9.60 12.81 -12.47
C VAL A 6 9.82 13.75 -11.30
N ASN A 7 9.26 14.95 -11.38
CA ASN A 7 9.23 15.87 -10.26
C ASN A 7 7.93 16.66 -10.21
N TYR A 8 7.69 17.28 -9.06
CA TYR A 8 6.50 18.09 -8.80
C TYR A 8 6.93 19.49 -8.39
N THR A 9 6.55 20.49 -9.16
CA THR A 9 6.78 21.89 -8.83
C THR A 9 5.52 22.48 -8.22
N LEU A 10 5.58 22.92 -6.97
CA LEU A 10 4.49 23.54 -6.24
C LEU A 10 4.73 25.05 -6.12
N ARG A 11 3.70 25.85 -6.39
CA ARG A 11 3.71 27.29 -6.06
C ARG A 11 3.37 27.50 -4.59
N SER A 12 4.30 27.13 -3.72
CA SER A 12 4.16 27.23 -2.27
C SER A 12 5.45 27.78 -1.64
N PRO A 13 5.36 28.63 -0.61
CA PRO A 13 6.52 29.08 0.13
C PRO A 13 6.92 28.14 1.28
N ASP A 14 6.08 27.16 1.66
CA ASP A 14 6.27 26.38 2.89
C ASP A 14 6.81 24.97 2.61
N GLN A 15 8.14 24.87 2.58
CA GLN A 15 8.88 23.61 2.41
C GLN A 15 8.48 22.54 3.43
N ARG A 16 8.20 22.93 4.68
CA ARG A 16 7.86 21.97 5.75
C ARG A 16 6.45 21.46 5.60
N ALA A 17 5.50 22.30 5.21
CA ALA A 17 4.14 21.85 4.90
C ALA A 17 4.13 20.86 3.74
N VAL A 18 4.90 21.13 2.67
CA VAL A 18 5.07 20.19 1.54
C VAL A 18 5.65 18.87 2.01
N ALA A 19 6.76 18.91 2.77
CA ALA A 19 7.39 17.69 3.27
C ALA A 19 6.50 16.90 4.26
N ALA A 20 5.67 17.59 5.05
CA ALA A 20 4.67 16.96 5.92
C ALA A 20 3.52 16.29 5.12
N ALA A 21 3.07 16.92 4.02
CA ALA A 21 2.06 16.33 3.14
C ALA A 21 2.57 15.06 2.42
N LEU A 22 3.90 14.93 2.30
CA LEU A 22 4.60 13.75 1.77
C LEU A 22 4.93 12.70 2.83
N ALA A 23 4.44 12.85 4.08
CA ALA A 23 4.69 11.87 5.13
C ALA A 23 4.27 10.45 4.71
N GLY A 24 5.15 9.48 4.96
CA GLY A 24 4.95 8.07 4.58
C GLY A 24 5.47 7.71 3.18
N ARG A 25 5.86 8.69 2.36
CA ARG A 25 6.58 8.49 1.10
C ARG A 25 8.04 8.85 1.25
N ALA A 26 8.87 8.24 0.42
CA ALA A 26 10.27 8.57 0.28
C ALA A 26 10.41 9.71 -0.74
N SER A 27 10.68 10.92 -0.25
CA SER A 27 10.72 12.10 -1.11
C SER A 27 11.79 13.08 -0.62
N ILE A 28 12.30 13.89 -1.55
CA ILE A 28 13.26 14.97 -1.30
C ILE A 28 12.56 16.27 -1.70
N VAL A 29 12.53 17.23 -0.78
CA VAL A 29 11.86 18.52 -0.97
C VAL A 29 12.89 19.65 -0.96
N THR A 30 12.95 20.42 -2.04
CA THR A 30 13.88 21.56 -2.16
C THR A 30 13.44 22.74 -1.31
N PRO A 31 14.35 23.68 -0.95
CA PRO A 31 13.92 24.98 -0.46
C PRO A 31 13.03 25.69 -1.49
N ALA A 32 12.23 26.63 -1.01
CA ALA A 32 11.48 27.51 -1.90
C ALA A 32 12.46 28.46 -2.62
N GLN A 33 12.46 28.43 -3.95
CA GLN A 33 13.19 29.37 -4.79
C GLN A 33 12.20 30.06 -5.74
N ASP A 34 12.26 31.39 -5.78
CA ASP A 34 11.37 32.24 -6.56
C ASP A 34 9.87 32.00 -6.29
N GLY A 35 9.52 31.39 -5.15
CA GLY A 35 8.16 31.02 -4.73
C GLY A 35 7.71 29.62 -5.18
N CYS A 36 8.63 28.82 -5.73
CA CYS A 36 8.39 27.43 -6.12
C CYS A 36 9.19 26.46 -5.22
N ILE A 37 8.60 25.31 -4.91
CA ILE A 37 9.26 24.16 -4.28
C ILE A 37 9.21 23.00 -5.27
N VAL A 38 10.32 22.28 -5.43
CA VAL A 38 10.39 21.06 -6.23
C VAL A 38 10.43 19.86 -5.30
N VAL A 39 9.65 18.83 -5.64
CA VAL A 39 9.60 17.55 -4.94
C VAL A 39 10.05 16.46 -5.88
N PHE A 40 10.95 15.62 -5.39
CA PHE A 40 11.37 14.37 -6.03
C PHE A 40 10.83 13.22 -5.20
N ASP A 41 10.11 12.27 -5.82
CA ASP A 41 9.41 11.19 -5.13
C ASP A 41 9.85 9.82 -5.68
N GLU A 42 10.33 8.94 -4.79
CA GLU A 42 10.88 7.61 -5.11
C GLU A 42 9.87 6.74 -5.87
N GLU A 43 8.61 6.74 -5.44
CA GLU A 43 7.56 5.91 -6.05
C GLU A 43 7.12 6.41 -7.43
N SER A 44 7.45 7.66 -7.78
CA SER A 44 7.14 8.24 -9.10
C SER A 44 8.21 7.92 -10.15
N GLU A 45 9.37 7.39 -9.75
CA GLU A 45 10.46 7.06 -10.69
C GLU A 45 10.11 5.94 -11.66
N ASP A 46 9.16 5.08 -11.30
CA ASP A 46 8.61 4.05 -12.20
C ASP A 46 7.74 4.65 -13.33
N GLN A 47 7.56 5.98 -13.36
CA GLN A 47 6.83 6.74 -14.38
C GLN A 47 5.38 6.27 -14.61
N ASN A 48 4.77 5.70 -13.58
CA ASN A 48 3.36 5.33 -13.60
C ASN A 48 2.49 6.59 -13.52
N GLN A 49 1.83 6.95 -14.62
CA GLN A 49 1.00 8.15 -14.70
C GLN A 49 -0.14 8.20 -13.69
N GLU A 50 -0.72 7.06 -13.29
CA GLU A 50 -1.76 7.04 -12.25
C GLU A 50 -1.19 7.46 -10.89
N VAL A 51 -0.01 6.96 -10.53
CA VAL A 51 0.70 7.32 -9.28
C VAL A 51 1.07 8.79 -9.27
N ILE A 52 1.51 9.31 -10.43
CA ILE A 52 1.91 10.70 -10.59
C ILE A 52 0.71 11.63 -10.45
N ALA A 53 -0.37 11.35 -11.19
CA ALA A 53 -1.61 12.13 -11.14
C ALA A 53 -2.24 12.10 -9.74
N GLU A 54 -2.24 10.93 -9.07
CA GLU A 54 -2.76 10.79 -7.71
C GLU A 54 -1.96 11.65 -6.71
N LEU A 55 -0.62 11.59 -6.78
CA LEU A 55 0.22 12.39 -5.89
C LEU A 55 0.05 13.89 -6.15
N ALA A 56 0.01 14.29 -7.42
CA ALA A 56 -0.16 15.67 -7.83
C ALA A 56 -1.51 16.26 -7.36
N ALA A 57 -2.60 15.55 -7.61
CA ALA A 57 -3.94 15.93 -7.14
C ALA A 57 -3.98 16.06 -5.62
N ARG A 58 -3.42 15.08 -4.89
CA ARG A 58 -3.40 15.08 -3.42
C ARG A 58 -2.62 16.26 -2.86
N LEU A 59 -1.42 16.53 -3.38
CA LEU A 59 -0.59 17.63 -2.90
C LEU A 59 -1.23 18.98 -3.20
N SER A 60 -1.70 19.18 -4.44
CA SER A 60 -2.38 20.43 -4.82
C SER A 60 -3.64 20.69 -3.98
N GLY A 61 -4.49 19.66 -3.79
CA GLY A 61 -5.73 19.80 -3.02
C GLY A 61 -5.52 20.00 -1.53
N SER A 62 -4.58 19.26 -0.92
CA SER A 62 -4.32 19.37 0.53
C SER A 62 -3.59 20.65 0.92
N LEU A 63 -2.70 21.16 0.07
CA LEU A 63 -1.95 22.38 0.31
C LEU A 63 -2.66 23.63 -0.26
N GLY A 64 -3.71 23.43 -1.07
CA GLY A 64 -4.45 24.52 -1.70
C GLY A 64 -3.58 25.38 -2.62
N CYS A 65 -2.58 24.77 -3.27
CA CYS A 65 -1.66 25.48 -4.15
C CYS A 65 -1.58 24.82 -5.54
N PRO A 66 -1.24 25.60 -6.59
CA PRO A 66 -0.93 25.05 -7.88
C PRO A 66 0.24 24.06 -7.84
N LEU A 67 0.14 23.00 -8.64
CA LEU A 67 1.18 21.99 -8.79
C LEU A 67 1.34 21.60 -10.25
N LEU A 68 2.57 21.58 -10.74
CA LEU A 68 2.94 21.05 -12.05
C LEU A 68 3.74 19.76 -11.85
N ALA A 69 3.18 18.62 -12.26
CA ALA A 69 3.89 17.36 -12.30
C ALA A 69 4.52 17.20 -13.68
N VAL A 70 5.84 16.97 -13.73
CA VAL A 70 6.59 16.83 -14.98
C VAL A 70 7.20 15.45 -15.05
N LEU A 71 7.11 14.82 -16.22
CA LEU A 71 7.72 13.54 -16.56
C LEU A 71 8.57 13.72 -17.82
N ASN A 72 9.83 13.30 -17.73
CA ASN A 72 10.74 13.21 -18.88
C ASN A 72 11.09 11.74 -19.13
N HIS A 73 10.84 11.25 -20.34
CA HIS A 73 11.07 9.86 -20.73
C HIS A 73 12.17 9.78 -21.78
N ASP A 74 13.30 9.18 -21.42
CA ASP A 74 14.49 8.95 -22.27
C ASP A 74 15.00 10.19 -23.03
N ASP A 75 14.67 11.40 -22.57
CA ASP A 75 14.83 12.66 -23.31
C ASP A 75 14.11 12.74 -24.66
N ASP A 76 13.19 11.84 -24.96
CA ASP A 76 12.38 11.89 -26.17
C ASP A 76 10.99 12.51 -25.94
N ILE A 77 10.51 12.43 -24.69
CA ILE A 77 9.17 12.87 -24.33
C ILE A 77 9.22 13.74 -23.08
N LEU A 78 8.60 14.91 -23.18
CA LEU A 78 8.19 15.74 -22.06
C LEU A 78 6.67 15.68 -21.93
N MET A 79 6.20 15.18 -20.79
CA MET A 79 4.80 15.28 -20.40
C MET A 79 4.68 16.16 -19.16
N TYR A 80 3.57 16.89 -19.04
CA TYR A 80 3.19 17.47 -17.76
C TYR A 80 1.70 17.40 -17.50
N GLN A 81 1.36 17.53 -16.22
CA GLN A 81 0.01 17.70 -15.73
C GLN A 81 -0.04 18.85 -14.72
N LEU A 82 -0.96 19.79 -14.93
CA LEU A 82 -1.19 20.93 -14.06
C LEU A 82 -2.41 20.69 -13.19
N PHE A 83 -2.24 20.77 -11.88
CA PHE A 83 -3.31 20.63 -10.90
C PHE A 83 -3.55 21.92 -10.14
N LEU A 84 -4.84 22.27 -9.98
CA LEU A 84 -5.31 23.36 -9.13
C LEU A 84 -6.33 22.81 -8.13
N ASN A 85 -6.07 22.98 -6.83
CA ASN A 85 -6.94 22.48 -5.75
C ASN A 85 -7.29 20.98 -5.87
N GLY A 86 -6.38 20.19 -6.45
CA GLY A 86 -6.53 18.76 -6.66
C GLY A 86 -7.31 18.35 -7.91
N GLU A 87 -7.70 19.29 -8.75
CA GLU A 87 -8.32 19.03 -10.06
C GLU A 87 -7.27 19.17 -11.17
N LEU A 88 -7.29 18.25 -12.14
CA LEU A 88 -6.46 18.34 -13.35
C LEU A 88 -7.03 19.44 -14.26
N MET A 89 -6.23 20.46 -14.54
CA MET A 89 -6.66 21.65 -15.27
C MET A 89 -6.06 21.73 -16.67
N ASP A 90 -4.88 21.15 -16.86
CA ASP A 90 -4.16 21.15 -18.13
C ASP A 90 -3.20 19.96 -18.18
N GLU A 91 -2.94 19.48 -19.39
CA GLU A 91 -2.01 18.38 -19.65
C GLU A 91 -1.32 18.62 -20.98
N TYR A 92 -0.11 18.09 -21.11
CA TYR A 92 0.71 18.25 -22.29
C TYR A 92 1.51 17.00 -22.58
N ASP A 93 1.68 16.72 -23.86
CA ASP A 93 2.53 15.66 -24.38
C ASP A 93 3.30 16.20 -25.58
N SER A 94 4.64 16.19 -25.48
CA SER A 94 5.53 16.60 -26.55
C SER A 94 5.48 15.69 -27.77
N THR A 95 5.09 14.42 -27.58
CA THR A 95 5.22 13.36 -28.58
C THR A 95 4.07 12.32 -28.43
N PRO A 96 2.79 12.71 -28.68
CA PRO A 96 1.60 11.92 -28.30
C PRO A 96 1.51 10.48 -28.82
N ASP A 97 2.21 10.19 -29.92
CA ASP A 97 2.19 8.86 -30.57
C ASP A 97 3.39 7.98 -30.19
N TYR A 98 4.30 8.45 -29.33
CA TYR A 98 5.54 7.72 -29.01
C TYR A 98 5.28 6.30 -28.46
N PHE A 99 4.24 6.15 -27.63
CA PHE A 99 3.85 4.86 -27.05
C PHE A 99 2.78 4.10 -27.86
N GLY A 100 2.35 4.63 -29.02
CA GLY A 100 1.45 3.93 -29.93
C GLY A 100 2.13 2.66 -30.44
N GLY A 101 1.52 1.49 -30.22
CA GLY A 101 2.17 0.21 -30.48
C GLY A 101 2.60 -0.01 -31.94
N ALA A 102 3.59 -0.89 -32.12
CA ALA A 102 4.20 -1.28 -33.40
C ALA A 102 3.25 -1.86 -34.49
N GLU A 103 1.93 -1.93 -34.25
CA GLU A 103 0.96 -2.46 -35.21
C GLU A 103 0.62 -1.46 -36.34
N GLU A 104 1.02 -0.18 -36.22
CA GLU A 104 0.88 0.83 -37.28
C GLU A 104 2.20 1.24 -37.96
N PHE A 105 3.33 0.58 -37.61
CA PHE A 105 4.68 0.96 -38.08
C PHE A 105 5.24 0.02 -39.16
N ASP A 106 4.43 -0.29 -40.17
CA ASP A 106 4.91 -0.98 -41.39
C ASP A 106 5.48 0.00 -42.44
N ASP A 107 5.57 1.30 -42.10
CA ASP A 107 6.14 2.35 -42.94
C ASP A 107 7.03 3.27 -42.10
N GLU A 108 8.34 3.32 -42.41
CA GLU A 108 9.34 4.21 -41.79
C GLU A 108 9.05 5.72 -42.02
N SER A 109 7.90 6.06 -42.61
CA SER A 109 7.53 7.42 -43.00
C SER A 109 6.33 8.01 -42.27
N HIS A 110 5.81 7.38 -41.21
CA HIS A 110 4.77 8.01 -40.39
C HIS A 110 5.35 9.22 -39.62
N PRO A 111 4.94 10.46 -39.95
CA PRO A 111 5.45 11.63 -39.27
C PRO A 111 4.97 11.60 -37.81
N LEU A 112 5.88 11.83 -36.88
CA LEU A 112 5.53 12.08 -35.48
C LEU A 112 4.50 13.20 -35.42
N LYS A 113 3.44 13.02 -34.64
CA LYS A 113 2.48 14.09 -34.40
C LYS A 113 3.16 15.25 -33.68
N ASP A 114 2.74 16.45 -34.05
CA ASP A 114 3.12 17.67 -33.34
C ASP A 114 2.71 17.59 -31.86
N PRO A 115 3.41 18.31 -30.96
CA PRO A 115 3.05 18.38 -29.55
C PRO A 115 1.59 18.75 -29.31
N GLN A 116 0.95 18.11 -28.34
CA GLN A 116 -0.46 18.32 -28.01
C GLN A 116 -0.68 18.77 -26.57
N GLY A 117 -1.84 19.39 -26.35
CA GLY A 117 -2.21 19.95 -25.05
C GLY A 117 -1.42 21.20 -24.70
N GLY A 118 -1.47 21.58 -23.44
CA GLY A 118 -0.74 22.68 -22.86
C GLY A 118 -1.29 24.07 -23.18
N ASN A 119 -1.59 24.80 -22.13
CA ASN A 119 -2.21 26.12 -22.14
C ASN A 119 -1.22 27.17 -21.59
N ALA A 120 -0.48 27.81 -22.49
CA ALA A 120 0.54 28.80 -22.15
C ALA A 120 0.00 29.95 -21.28
N LYS A 121 -1.23 30.40 -21.53
CA LYS A 121 -1.87 31.46 -20.74
C LYS A 121 -2.12 31.01 -19.30
N LEU A 122 -2.67 29.82 -19.13
CA LEU A 122 -2.95 29.27 -17.81
C LEU A 122 -1.66 29.01 -17.02
N LEU A 123 -0.64 28.43 -17.66
CA LEU A 123 0.67 28.25 -17.03
C LEU A 123 1.27 29.59 -16.57
N CYS A 124 1.28 30.59 -17.45
CA CYS A 124 1.78 31.92 -17.10
C CYS A 124 0.98 32.56 -15.97
N GLU A 125 -0.35 32.46 -15.99
CA GLU A 125 -1.22 32.98 -14.92
C GLU A 125 -0.90 32.31 -13.56
N VAL A 126 -0.79 30.98 -13.56
CA VAL A 126 -0.54 30.18 -12.35
C VAL A 126 0.84 30.44 -11.75
N PHE A 127 1.87 30.55 -12.59
CA PHE A 127 3.24 30.77 -12.15
C PHE A 127 3.61 32.26 -12.03
N GLY A 128 2.71 33.17 -12.42
CA GLY A 128 2.94 34.62 -12.37
C GLY A 128 3.95 35.11 -13.41
N ALA A 129 4.12 34.36 -14.51
CA ALA A 129 5.03 34.70 -15.60
C ALA A 129 4.34 35.60 -16.64
N ASN A 130 5.11 36.51 -17.25
CA ASN A 130 4.64 37.40 -18.31
C ASN A 130 5.23 36.99 -19.67
N ALA A 131 5.24 35.69 -19.96
CA ALA A 131 5.97 35.08 -21.07
C ALA A 131 5.07 34.20 -21.96
N VAL A 132 3.78 34.55 -22.11
CA VAL A 132 2.78 33.70 -22.80
C VAL A 132 3.22 33.32 -24.21
N GLU A 133 3.73 34.27 -25.01
CA GLU A 133 4.18 33.99 -26.39
C GLU A 133 5.40 33.06 -26.41
N GLU A 134 6.33 33.23 -25.47
CA GLU A 134 7.52 32.39 -25.34
C GLU A 134 7.13 30.97 -24.93
N VAL A 135 6.28 30.82 -23.91
CA VAL A 135 5.75 29.51 -23.47
C VAL A 135 4.98 28.83 -24.60
N GLU A 136 4.13 29.55 -25.33
CA GLU A 136 3.40 28.97 -26.47
C GLU A 136 4.37 28.48 -27.55
N ASN A 137 5.42 29.26 -27.87
CA ASN A 137 6.43 28.84 -28.83
C ASN A 137 7.17 27.57 -28.36
N ILE A 138 7.53 27.48 -27.08
CA ILE A 138 8.20 26.31 -26.50
C ILE A 138 7.28 25.07 -26.60
N LEU A 139 6.00 25.19 -26.23
CA LEU A 139 5.06 24.08 -26.23
C LEU A 139 4.75 23.56 -27.64
N ARG A 140 4.75 24.42 -28.66
CA ARG A 140 4.41 24.05 -30.05
C ARG A 140 5.60 23.63 -30.89
N LYS A 141 6.83 23.90 -30.44
CA LYS A 141 8.03 23.57 -31.20
C LYS A 141 8.12 22.03 -31.39
N PRO A 142 8.35 21.51 -32.60
CA PRO A 142 8.40 20.07 -32.85
C PRO A 142 9.43 19.33 -32.00
N SER A 143 9.19 18.04 -31.74
CA SER A 143 10.11 17.14 -31.03
C SER A 143 10.92 16.31 -32.03
N LEU A 144 12.14 15.91 -31.65
CA LEU A 144 12.98 14.96 -32.40
C LEU A 144 13.36 15.44 -33.82
N THR A 145 13.48 16.77 -34.01
CA THR A 145 13.91 17.37 -35.29
C THR A 145 14.95 18.46 -35.07
N ASP A 146 15.78 18.71 -36.08
CA ASP A 146 16.82 19.77 -36.06
C ASP A 146 16.22 21.18 -35.97
N GLU A 147 15.00 21.37 -36.45
CA GLU A 147 14.25 22.65 -36.33
C GLU A 147 13.54 22.78 -34.96
N GLY A 148 13.52 21.69 -34.19
CA GLY A 148 12.73 21.48 -32.99
C GLY A 148 13.55 21.44 -31.69
N TYR A 149 13.07 20.65 -30.74
CA TYR A 149 13.85 20.15 -29.61
C TYR A 149 14.28 18.72 -29.91
N VAL A 150 15.60 18.47 -29.89
CA VAL A 150 16.13 17.11 -30.00
C VAL A 150 15.98 16.38 -28.67
N PHE A 151 16.17 17.08 -27.55
CA PHE A 151 16.04 16.51 -26.22
C PHE A 151 14.91 17.16 -25.42
N ALA A 152 14.07 16.35 -24.80
CA ALA A 152 12.93 16.76 -24.00
C ALA A 152 13.35 17.55 -22.74
N PHE A 153 14.50 17.23 -22.14
CA PHE A 153 14.98 18.02 -21.00
C PHE A 153 15.35 19.47 -21.39
N GLU A 154 15.77 19.73 -22.64
CA GLU A 154 16.03 21.09 -23.12
C GLU A 154 14.72 21.87 -23.24
N ARG A 155 13.66 21.22 -23.75
CA ARG A 155 12.31 21.82 -23.75
C ARG A 155 11.85 22.12 -22.34
N HIS A 156 12.09 21.20 -21.40
CA HIS A 156 11.76 21.43 -20.00
C HIS A 156 12.58 22.57 -19.39
N ALA A 157 13.86 22.69 -19.73
CA ALA A 157 14.73 23.78 -19.28
C ALA A 157 14.19 25.15 -19.73
N ASP A 158 13.85 25.28 -21.02
CA ASP A 158 13.30 26.51 -21.57
C ASP A 158 11.92 26.83 -20.95
N LEU A 159 11.05 25.82 -20.80
CA LEU A 159 9.74 25.98 -20.16
C LEU A 159 9.88 26.42 -18.70
N ALA A 160 10.78 25.79 -17.94
CA ALA A 160 11.06 26.16 -16.56
C ALA A 160 11.60 27.59 -16.47
N GLY A 161 12.51 27.98 -17.37
CA GLY A 161 13.03 29.35 -17.46
C GLY A 161 11.93 30.37 -17.72
N ALA A 162 11.06 30.12 -18.69
CA ALA A 162 9.95 31.02 -19.05
C ALA A 162 8.90 31.14 -17.92
N LEU A 163 8.70 30.08 -17.13
CA LEU A 163 7.77 30.07 -15.99
C LEU A 163 8.40 30.54 -14.66
N GLY A 164 9.71 30.82 -14.63
CA GLY A 164 10.41 31.19 -13.40
C GLY A 164 10.52 30.04 -12.39
N ILE A 165 10.58 28.80 -12.88
CA ILE A 165 10.86 27.61 -12.08
C ILE A 165 12.38 27.46 -11.96
N ALA A 166 12.85 27.07 -10.78
CA ALA A 166 14.28 26.90 -10.53
C ALA A 166 14.89 25.80 -11.42
N SER A 167 16.11 26.03 -11.91
CA SER A 167 16.80 25.13 -12.84
C SER A 167 17.04 23.72 -12.30
N PHE A 168 17.15 23.56 -10.98
CA PHE A 168 17.25 22.24 -10.34
C PHE A 168 15.95 21.41 -10.46
N GLY A 169 14.85 22.00 -10.92
CA GLY A 169 13.64 21.29 -11.30
C GLY A 169 13.77 20.53 -12.63
N VAL A 170 14.91 20.60 -13.30
CA VAL A 170 15.12 20.02 -14.63
C VAL A 170 16.23 18.96 -14.57
N GLY A 171 16.06 17.88 -15.33
CA GLY A 171 17.11 16.91 -15.59
C GLY A 171 17.50 16.01 -14.41
N THR A 172 16.81 16.09 -13.27
CA THR A 172 17.24 15.44 -12.02
C THR A 172 16.17 14.49 -11.49
N SER A 173 16.57 13.25 -11.19
CA SER A 173 15.71 12.21 -10.61
C SER A 173 15.84 12.14 -9.07
N PHE A 174 14.93 11.40 -8.42
CA PHE A 174 15.03 11.16 -6.98
C PHE A 174 16.28 10.32 -6.67
N SER A 175 16.55 9.29 -7.48
CA SER A 175 17.71 8.41 -7.35
C SER A 175 19.02 9.19 -7.45
N ALA A 176 19.17 10.08 -8.43
CA ALA A 176 20.37 10.92 -8.57
C ALA A 176 20.64 11.76 -7.31
N LEU A 177 19.61 12.46 -6.80
CA LEU A 177 19.72 13.23 -5.56
C LEU A 177 19.97 12.36 -4.32
N SER A 178 19.37 11.17 -4.27
CA SER A 178 19.58 10.22 -3.18
C SER A 178 21.02 9.70 -3.16
N ASP A 179 21.65 9.55 -4.33
CA ASP A 179 23.05 9.13 -4.50
C ASP A 179 24.06 10.29 -4.31
N GLY A 180 23.56 11.51 -4.08
CA GLY A 180 24.37 12.70 -3.80
C GLY A 180 24.75 13.51 -5.03
N GLU A 181 24.16 13.21 -6.20
CA GLU A 181 24.29 14.04 -7.39
C GLU A 181 23.38 15.25 -7.26
N LEU A 182 23.98 16.38 -6.84
CA LEU A 182 23.26 17.63 -6.62
C LEU A 182 23.32 18.52 -7.86
N PRO A 183 22.18 19.03 -8.34
CA PRO A 183 22.14 20.07 -9.36
C PRO A 183 22.90 21.31 -8.94
N GLU A 184 23.38 22.08 -9.92
CA GLU A 184 24.00 23.37 -9.65
C GLU A 184 23.06 24.26 -8.83
N HIS A 185 23.64 24.98 -7.87
CA HIS A 185 22.94 25.91 -6.97
C HIS A 185 21.98 25.28 -5.94
N LEU A 186 21.91 23.95 -5.83
CA LEU A 186 21.16 23.28 -4.77
C LEU A 186 22.06 22.89 -3.59
N ASP A 187 21.85 23.50 -2.42
CA ASP A 187 22.55 23.11 -1.19
C ASP A 187 21.90 21.89 -0.55
N GLU A 188 22.64 20.78 -0.43
CA GLU A 188 22.18 19.55 0.22
C GLU A 188 21.58 19.80 1.60
N ARG A 189 22.16 20.74 2.37
CA ARG A 189 21.73 21.02 3.75
C ARG A 189 20.38 21.73 3.80
N ALA A 190 19.94 22.31 2.70
CA ALA A 190 18.64 22.95 2.57
C ALA A 190 17.53 21.97 2.15
N LEU A 191 17.87 20.72 1.80
CA LEU A 191 16.90 19.70 1.42
C LEU A 191 16.20 19.10 2.65
N LEU A 192 14.90 18.85 2.53
CA LEU A 192 14.17 18.02 3.48
C LEU A 192 13.91 16.66 2.86
N LYS A 193 14.56 15.63 3.41
CA LYS A 193 14.26 14.23 3.09
C LYS A 193 13.14 13.78 4.02
N THR A 194 12.01 13.35 3.47
CA THR A 194 10.84 12.93 4.25
C THR A 194 11.13 11.71 5.13
N LYS A 195 12.10 10.88 4.74
CA LYS A 195 12.63 9.77 5.56
C LYS A 195 13.27 10.24 6.88
N ASP A 196 13.83 11.45 6.88
CA ASP A 196 14.55 12.03 8.03
C ASP A 196 13.64 12.91 8.90
N LEU A 197 12.47 13.29 8.38
CA LEU A 197 11.48 14.04 9.13
C LEU A 197 10.78 13.12 10.14
N ILE A 198 11.13 13.30 11.41
CA ILE A 198 10.27 12.91 12.52
C ILE A 198 9.02 13.78 12.43
N VAL A 199 8.00 13.30 11.72
CA VAL A 199 6.73 14.01 11.47
C VAL A 199 6.16 14.51 12.79
N THR A 200 6.26 15.81 13.03
CA THR A 200 5.47 16.48 14.07
C THR A 200 4.41 17.28 13.33
N PRO A 201 3.18 16.78 13.20
CA PRO A 201 2.17 17.45 12.41
C PRO A 201 1.66 18.70 13.15
N PRO A 202 1.37 19.81 12.46
CA PRO A 202 0.59 20.89 13.02
C PRO A 202 -0.89 20.47 13.01
N GLY A 203 -1.42 20.09 14.17
CA GLY A 203 -2.86 20.08 14.44
C GLY A 203 -3.72 18.91 13.93
N GLY A 204 -3.18 17.90 13.24
CA GLY A 204 -3.90 16.68 12.82
C GLY A 204 -3.29 15.43 13.45
N GLU A 205 -4.10 14.42 13.78
CA GLU A 205 -3.75 13.26 14.60
C GLU A 205 -2.31 12.74 14.43
N ALA A 206 -1.62 12.59 15.57
CA ALA A 206 -0.23 12.14 15.63
C ALA A 206 -0.01 10.87 14.80
N VAL A 207 0.88 10.97 13.80
CA VAL A 207 1.55 9.80 13.24
C VAL A 207 2.18 9.05 14.41
N GLU A 208 1.81 7.79 14.57
CA GLU A 208 2.29 6.95 15.66
C GLU A 208 3.83 6.93 15.62
N SER A 209 4.45 7.60 16.59
CA SER A 209 5.87 7.46 16.87
C SER A 209 6.22 5.97 16.98
N PRO A 210 7.43 5.53 16.61
CA PRO A 210 7.91 4.17 16.89
C PRO A 210 7.81 3.78 18.38
N LYS A 211 7.62 4.77 19.27
CA LYS A 211 7.44 4.61 20.71
C LYS A 211 5.98 4.56 21.18
N THR A 212 5.02 4.95 20.34
CA THR A 212 3.58 4.88 20.69
C THR A 212 3.01 3.54 20.25
N LYS A 213 2.25 2.89 21.13
CA LYS A 213 1.56 1.64 20.80
C LYS A 213 0.60 1.87 19.62
N PRO A 214 0.61 1.00 18.60
CA PRO A 214 -0.30 1.12 17.48
C PRO A 214 -1.74 0.99 17.93
N ARG A 215 -2.60 1.84 17.36
CA ARG A 215 -4.02 1.90 17.72
C ARG A 215 -4.84 0.97 16.82
N PRO A 216 -5.98 0.45 17.30
CA PRO A 216 -6.93 -0.24 16.46
C PRO A 216 -7.36 0.64 15.26
N GLY A 217 -7.34 0.07 14.06
CA GLY A 217 -7.66 0.78 12.83
C GLY A 217 -7.54 -0.09 11.59
N TYR A 218 -7.60 0.50 10.40
CA TYR A 218 -7.35 -0.22 9.15
C TYR A 218 -5.87 -0.21 8.80
N TYR A 219 -5.36 -1.38 8.41
CA TYR A 219 -3.95 -1.56 8.05
C TYR A 219 -3.83 -2.30 6.73
N LYS A 220 -2.69 -2.10 6.06
CA LYS A 220 -2.25 -2.78 4.85
C LYS A 220 -0.93 -3.50 5.09
N VAL A 221 -0.69 -4.58 4.35
CA VAL A 221 0.62 -5.24 4.31
C VAL A 221 1.52 -4.44 3.37
N SER A 222 2.66 -3.98 3.87
CA SER A 222 3.65 -3.23 3.10
C SER A 222 4.29 -4.11 2.02
N PHE A 223 4.39 -3.60 0.79
CA PHE A 223 5.11 -4.30 -0.29
C PHE A 223 6.59 -4.50 0.05
N ARG A 224 7.19 -3.55 0.78
CA ARG A 224 8.59 -3.61 1.23
C ARG A 224 8.87 -4.79 2.16
N ALA A 225 7.84 -5.34 2.80
CA ALA A 225 7.97 -6.47 3.71
C ALA A 225 7.94 -7.83 3.00
N HIS A 226 7.66 -7.88 1.70
CA HIS A 226 7.56 -9.14 0.97
C HIS A 226 8.10 -9.01 -0.45
N PRO A 227 9.22 -9.70 -0.80
CA PRO A 227 9.86 -9.59 -2.11
C PRO A 227 8.96 -9.89 -3.32
N GLY A 228 7.88 -10.65 -3.10
CA GLY A 228 6.90 -10.97 -4.15
C GLY A 228 5.72 -10.00 -4.25
N LEU A 229 5.70 -8.91 -3.47
CA LEU A 229 4.65 -7.88 -3.56
C LEU A 229 5.17 -6.68 -4.36
N THR A 230 4.47 -6.35 -5.44
CA THR A 230 4.71 -5.13 -6.22
C THR A 230 3.88 -3.95 -5.70
N LYS A 231 2.87 -4.21 -4.87
CA LYS A 231 2.05 -3.18 -4.24
C LYS A 231 1.61 -3.59 -2.84
N SER A 232 1.33 -2.59 -2.00
CA SER A 232 0.77 -2.85 -0.68
C SER A 232 -0.62 -3.48 -0.81
N ILE A 233 -0.93 -4.44 0.04
CA ILE A 233 -2.24 -5.13 0.00
C ILE A 233 -3.08 -4.64 1.19
N PRO A 234 -4.24 -3.99 0.95
CA PRO A 234 -5.18 -3.69 2.01
C PRO A 234 -5.55 -4.96 2.77
N ALA A 235 -5.43 -4.99 4.10
CA ALA A 235 -5.77 -6.18 4.89
C ALA A 235 -7.16 -6.02 5.53
N GLY A 236 -7.32 -4.99 6.36
CA GLY A 236 -8.56 -4.76 7.10
C GLY A 236 -8.28 -4.20 8.50
N TRP A 237 -9.30 -4.29 9.35
CA TRP A 237 -9.20 -3.84 10.73
C TRP A 237 -8.24 -4.72 11.54
N ALA A 238 -7.30 -4.08 12.24
CA ALA A 238 -6.30 -4.72 13.07
C ALA A 238 -6.01 -3.89 14.34
N PRO A 239 -5.63 -4.54 15.45
CA PRO A 239 -5.65 -5.99 15.64
C PRO A 239 -7.10 -6.50 15.72
N GLY A 240 -7.34 -7.73 15.25
CA GLY A 240 -8.64 -8.39 15.41
C GLY A 240 -8.73 -9.07 16.77
N LEU A 241 -9.16 -8.33 17.81
CA LEU A 241 -9.30 -8.88 19.15
C LEU A 241 -10.46 -9.87 19.20
N TRP A 242 -10.50 -10.72 20.23
CA TRP A 242 -11.55 -11.72 20.43
C TRP A 242 -12.93 -11.09 20.34
N ARG A 243 -13.15 -10.00 21.08
CA ARG A 243 -14.43 -9.27 21.10
C ARG A 243 -14.80 -8.70 19.74
N ASP A 244 -13.83 -8.24 18.95
CA ASP A 244 -14.08 -7.65 17.62
C ASP A 244 -14.49 -8.72 16.60
N LEU A 245 -13.98 -9.94 16.78
CA LEU A 245 -14.24 -11.07 15.91
C LEU A 245 -15.42 -11.92 16.37
N GLU A 246 -15.80 -11.87 17.64
CA GLU A 246 -16.85 -12.71 18.23
C GLU A 246 -18.18 -12.54 17.48
N CYS A 247 -18.82 -13.68 17.23
CA CYS A 247 -20.11 -13.75 16.55
C CYS A 247 -20.92 -14.93 17.07
N SER A 248 -22.21 -14.97 16.75
CA SER A 248 -23.03 -16.17 16.92
C SER A 248 -22.73 -17.19 15.81
N GLU A 249 -23.07 -18.45 16.04
CA GLU A 249 -22.94 -19.50 15.01
C GLU A 249 -23.79 -19.19 13.76
N GLN A 250 -24.95 -18.55 13.95
CA GLN A 250 -25.85 -18.19 12.86
C GLN A 250 -25.31 -17.07 11.95
N GLU A 251 -24.36 -16.27 12.45
CA GLU A 251 -23.68 -15.26 11.64
C GLU A 251 -22.67 -15.87 10.65
N LEU A 252 -22.26 -17.13 10.84
CA LEU A 252 -21.36 -17.84 9.93
C LEU A 252 -22.10 -18.33 8.68
N SER A 253 -21.42 -18.33 7.54
CA SER A 253 -22.05 -18.71 6.27
C SER A 253 -22.39 -20.21 6.20
N ARG A 254 -23.29 -20.58 5.29
CA ARG A 254 -23.55 -22.00 4.98
C ARG A 254 -22.29 -22.71 4.43
N ASN A 255 -21.46 -21.99 3.69
CA ASN A 255 -20.21 -22.53 3.16
C ASN A 255 -19.23 -22.84 4.28
N PHE A 256 -19.14 -21.97 5.29
CA PHE A 256 -18.39 -22.23 6.53
C PHE A 256 -18.89 -23.51 7.19
N GLN A 257 -20.20 -23.61 7.44
CA GLN A 257 -20.81 -24.73 8.15
C GLN A 257 -20.53 -26.06 7.42
N SER A 258 -20.74 -26.09 6.11
CA SER A 258 -20.49 -27.26 5.27
C SER A 258 -19.01 -27.66 5.26
N ALA A 259 -18.11 -26.69 4.99
CA ALA A 259 -16.68 -26.97 4.89
C ALA A 259 -16.04 -27.38 6.21
N THR A 260 -16.61 -27.01 7.36
CA THR A 260 -16.04 -27.28 8.68
C THR A 260 -16.65 -28.47 9.41
N ALA A 261 -17.81 -28.98 8.97
CA ALA A 261 -18.58 -30.00 9.70
C ALA A 261 -17.77 -31.25 10.10
N ALA A 262 -17.04 -31.86 9.15
CA ALA A 262 -16.24 -33.06 9.42
C ALA A 262 -15.10 -32.79 10.42
N TYR A 263 -14.50 -31.59 10.37
CA TYR A 263 -13.43 -31.20 11.27
C TYR A 263 -13.94 -30.94 12.69
N ARG A 264 -15.15 -30.37 12.85
CA ARG A 264 -15.79 -30.17 14.17
C ARG A 264 -15.97 -31.48 14.91
N GLU A 265 -16.45 -32.53 14.22
CA GLU A 265 -16.58 -33.86 14.81
C GLU A 265 -15.22 -34.48 15.19
N GLN A 266 -14.17 -34.24 14.39
CA GLN A 266 -12.82 -34.68 14.75
C GLN A 266 -12.27 -33.96 15.99
N PHE A 267 -12.45 -32.65 16.11
CA PHE A 267 -12.10 -31.89 17.33
C PHE A 267 -12.82 -32.46 18.56
N LYS A 268 -14.13 -32.73 18.44
CA LYS A 268 -14.93 -33.32 19.51
C LYS A 268 -14.45 -34.72 19.90
N ALA A 269 -14.09 -35.56 18.92
CA ALA A 269 -13.52 -36.89 19.16
C ALA A 269 -12.18 -36.83 19.90
N LEU A 270 -11.39 -35.77 19.69
CA LEU A 270 -10.15 -35.50 20.43
C LEU A 270 -10.39 -34.89 21.83
N GLY A 271 -11.65 -34.67 22.22
CA GLY A 271 -12.02 -34.13 23.53
C GLY A 271 -11.99 -32.60 23.62
N PHE A 272 -11.98 -31.90 22.50
CA PHE A 272 -12.08 -30.44 22.49
C PHE A 272 -13.55 -29.99 22.62
N THR A 273 -13.73 -28.84 23.27
CA THR A 273 -15.02 -28.17 23.45
C THR A 273 -14.99 -26.78 22.83
N GLU A 274 -16.06 -26.40 22.14
CA GLU A 274 -16.20 -25.09 21.49
C GLU A 274 -16.25 -23.98 22.55
N GLN A 275 -15.45 -22.93 22.37
CA GLN A 275 -15.36 -21.77 23.28
C GLN A 275 -15.98 -20.50 22.69
N GLY A 276 -16.23 -20.47 21.39
CA GLY A 276 -16.81 -19.34 20.70
C GLY A 276 -16.55 -19.37 19.19
N PHE A 277 -17.39 -18.63 18.47
CA PHE A 277 -17.30 -18.45 17.03
C PHE A 277 -16.71 -17.07 16.72
N LYS A 278 -16.02 -16.98 15.58
CA LYS A 278 -15.43 -15.74 15.11
C LYS A 278 -15.71 -15.49 13.64
N LYS A 279 -15.92 -14.24 13.26
CA LYS A 279 -16.12 -13.79 11.88
C LYS A 279 -15.36 -12.51 11.64
N GLN A 280 -14.64 -12.43 10.52
CA GLN A 280 -13.98 -11.18 10.15
C GLN A 280 -15.00 -10.24 9.50
N LYS A 281 -15.37 -9.16 10.20
CA LYS A 281 -16.43 -8.23 9.77
C LYS A 281 -15.90 -7.04 8.97
N LEU A 282 -14.67 -6.61 9.26
CA LEU A 282 -14.07 -5.39 8.70
C LEU A 282 -12.87 -5.73 7.81
N VAL A 283 -13.15 -6.32 6.64
CA VAL A 283 -12.13 -6.73 5.66
C VAL A 283 -12.03 -5.67 4.57
N LEU A 284 -10.81 -5.29 4.19
CA LEU A 284 -10.55 -4.40 3.03
C LEU A 284 -9.89 -5.11 1.84
N ILE A 285 -9.66 -6.42 1.94
CA ILE A 285 -9.11 -7.23 0.84
C ILE A 285 -10.22 -7.44 -0.22
N PRO A 286 -10.07 -6.90 -1.45
CA PRO A 286 -11.10 -7.01 -2.50
C PRO A 286 -11.44 -8.45 -2.87
N ASN A 287 -10.47 -9.36 -2.71
CA ASN A 287 -10.59 -10.77 -3.03
C ASN A 287 -11.17 -11.62 -1.89
N SER A 288 -11.34 -11.07 -0.68
CA SER A 288 -11.91 -11.84 0.42
C SER A 288 -13.42 -11.99 0.21
N ARG A 289 -13.91 -13.23 0.28
CA ARG A 289 -15.33 -13.55 0.09
C ARG A 289 -15.99 -13.93 1.40
N ASP A 290 -15.29 -14.71 2.22
CA ASP A 290 -15.79 -15.13 3.53
C ASP A 290 -14.64 -15.58 4.43
N ARG A 291 -14.77 -15.31 5.73
CA ARG A 291 -13.79 -15.72 6.73
C ARG A 291 -14.43 -15.86 8.10
N GLY A 292 -14.35 -17.07 8.64
CA GLY A 292 -14.90 -17.43 9.93
C GLY A 292 -14.02 -18.42 10.68
N GLY A 293 -14.38 -18.75 11.91
CA GLY A 293 -13.68 -19.78 12.66
C GLY A 293 -14.35 -20.15 13.97
N ILE A 294 -13.81 -21.19 14.60
CA ILE A 294 -14.18 -21.68 15.91
C ILE A 294 -12.92 -21.78 16.75
N ASN A 295 -13.02 -21.32 18.00
CA ASN A 295 -12.00 -21.48 19.01
C ASN A 295 -12.40 -22.65 19.92
N TYR A 296 -11.45 -23.51 20.25
CA TYR A 296 -11.64 -24.72 21.04
C TYR A 296 -10.69 -24.77 22.22
N LEU A 297 -11.09 -25.49 23.26
CA LEU A 297 -10.25 -25.80 24.40
C LEU A 297 -10.43 -27.28 24.78
N ASP A 298 -9.32 -27.97 25.01
CA ASP A 298 -9.33 -29.38 25.39
C ASP A 298 -9.80 -29.58 26.84
N ARG A 299 -9.99 -30.84 27.25
CA ARG A 299 -10.43 -31.17 28.62
C ARG A 299 -9.43 -30.76 29.70
N SER A 300 -8.12 -30.78 29.41
CA SER A 300 -7.11 -30.30 30.36
C SER A 300 -7.15 -28.78 30.53
N ARG A 301 -7.73 -28.09 29.55
CA ARG A 301 -7.75 -26.64 29.44
C ARG A 301 -6.38 -26.01 29.23
N CYS A 302 -5.40 -26.79 28.76
CA CYS A 302 -4.05 -26.33 28.50
C CYS A 302 -3.70 -26.35 27.00
N HIS A 303 -4.56 -26.94 26.15
CA HIS A 303 -4.40 -26.94 24.69
C HIS A 303 -5.50 -26.14 24.00
N PHE A 304 -5.09 -25.09 23.30
CA PHE A 304 -5.98 -24.22 22.54
C PHE A 304 -6.07 -24.67 21.08
N GLY A 305 -7.28 -24.96 20.61
CA GLY A 305 -7.53 -25.37 19.23
C GLY A 305 -8.18 -24.25 18.42
N GLN A 306 -7.85 -24.14 17.14
CA GLN A 306 -8.53 -23.23 16.22
C GLN A 306 -8.86 -23.94 14.91
N LEU A 307 -10.08 -23.72 14.43
CA LEU A 307 -10.55 -24.10 13.11
C LEU A 307 -10.94 -22.82 12.38
N ILE A 308 -10.25 -22.49 11.29
CA ILE A 308 -10.43 -21.24 10.56
C ILE A 308 -10.77 -21.56 9.11
N TYR A 309 -11.85 -20.98 8.63
CA TYR A 309 -12.28 -21.08 7.23
C TYR A 309 -11.97 -19.76 6.52
N SER A 310 -11.50 -19.86 5.29
CA SER A 310 -11.29 -18.71 4.41
C SER A 310 -11.71 -19.07 2.99
N ARG A 311 -12.49 -18.19 2.36
CA ARG A 311 -12.80 -18.20 0.93
C ARG A 311 -12.28 -16.92 0.31
N THR A 312 -11.40 -17.07 -0.66
CA THR A 312 -10.73 -15.95 -1.34
C THR A 312 -10.77 -16.17 -2.84
N PHE A 313 -11.13 -15.15 -3.60
CA PHE A 313 -11.05 -15.17 -5.06
C PHE A 313 -9.59 -14.99 -5.51
N ILE A 314 -9.14 -15.78 -6.47
CA ILE A 314 -7.79 -15.70 -7.03
C ILE A 314 -7.91 -15.22 -8.49
N PRO A 315 -7.68 -13.92 -8.75
CA PRO A 315 -7.88 -13.35 -10.08
C PRO A 315 -7.09 -14.07 -11.18
N SER A 316 -5.84 -14.44 -10.90
CA SER A 316 -4.97 -15.15 -11.86
C SER A 316 -5.48 -16.53 -12.26
N GLN A 317 -6.37 -17.12 -11.46
CA GLN A 317 -6.99 -18.42 -11.74
C GLN A 317 -8.46 -18.28 -12.18
N GLY A 318 -9.04 -17.08 -12.11
CA GLY A 318 -10.47 -16.86 -12.31
C GLY A 318 -11.35 -17.72 -11.38
N ALA A 319 -10.81 -18.14 -10.24
CA ALA A 319 -11.42 -19.15 -9.39
C ALA A 319 -11.35 -18.78 -7.91
N GLU A 320 -12.27 -19.30 -7.13
CA GLU A 320 -12.23 -19.18 -5.68
C GLU A 320 -11.45 -20.32 -5.05
N MET A 321 -10.66 -19.97 -4.04
CA MET A 321 -9.95 -20.91 -3.20
C MET A 321 -10.60 -20.95 -1.82
N VAL A 322 -11.00 -22.15 -1.42
CA VAL A 322 -11.46 -22.45 -0.06
C VAL A 322 -10.30 -23.08 0.71
N ARG A 323 -10.05 -22.60 1.92
CA ARG A 323 -9.08 -23.19 2.84
C ARG A 323 -9.70 -23.39 4.21
N VAL A 324 -9.44 -24.56 4.80
CA VAL A 324 -9.71 -24.86 6.20
C VAL A 324 -8.37 -25.01 6.91
N ILE A 325 -8.11 -24.12 7.86
CA ILE A 325 -6.88 -24.08 8.65
C ILE A 325 -7.18 -24.65 10.03
N ILE A 326 -6.37 -25.61 10.43
CA ILE A 326 -6.36 -26.25 11.75
C ILE A 326 -5.10 -25.79 12.47
N ALA A 327 -5.24 -25.37 13.72
CA ALA A 327 -4.10 -25.05 14.57
C ALA A 327 -4.33 -25.54 16.00
N PHE A 328 -3.27 -26.07 16.62
CA PHE A 328 -3.21 -26.40 18.05
C PHE A 328 -2.09 -25.60 18.68
N THR A 329 -2.36 -24.96 19.82
CA THR A 329 -1.44 -24.06 20.49
C THR A 329 -1.34 -24.41 21.98
N ALA A 330 -0.11 -24.48 22.46
CA ALA A 330 0.22 -24.55 23.89
C ALA A 330 1.03 -23.31 24.26
N VAL A 331 0.72 -22.76 25.43
CA VAL A 331 1.34 -21.55 25.95
C VAL A 331 2.18 -21.94 27.14
N PHE A 332 3.43 -21.52 27.17
CA PHE A 332 4.33 -21.77 28.29
C PHE A 332 4.65 -20.44 28.99
N ALA A 333 5.56 -20.47 29.96
CA ALA A 333 5.93 -19.26 30.70
C ALA A 333 6.55 -18.19 29.79
N ASN A 334 7.39 -18.62 28.84
CA ASN A 334 8.21 -17.72 28.04
C ASN A 334 7.97 -17.82 26.52
N ASP A 335 7.26 -18.84 26.05
CA ASP A 335 7.10 -19.09 24.62
C ASP A 335 5.73 -19.70 24.27
N VAL A 336 5.45 -19.76 22.97
CA VAL A 336 4.22 -20.33 22.41
C VAL A 336 4.60 -21.37 21.37
N LEU A 337 4.06 -22.58 21.52
CA LEU A 337 4.19 -23.66 20.54
C LEU A 337 2.88 -23.80 19.78
N SER A 338 2.95 -23.80 18.45
CA SER A 338 1.77 -24.00 17.60
C SER A 338 2.06 -24.99 16.48
N CYS A 339 1.16 -25.95 16.25
CA CYS A 339 1.18 -26.85 15.10
C CYS A 339 -0.01 -26.54 14.19
N THR A 340 0.21 -26.35 12.90
CA THR A 340 -0.85 -25.95 11.96
C THR A 340 -0.66 -26.50 10.55
N ASN A 341 -1.75 -26.67 9.81
CA ASN A 341 -1.71 -26.96 8.37
C ASN A 341 -1.61 -25.71 7.48
N LYS A 342 -1.56 -24.50 8.05
CA LYS A 342 -1.40 -23.26 7.28
C LYS A 342 -0.10 -23.29 6.49
N THR A 343 -0.23 -23.35 5.17
CA THR A 343 0.91 -23.27 4.25
C THR A 343 1.32 -21.81 4.04
N GLY A 344 2.64 -21.60 3.87
CA GLY A 344 3.23 -20.29 3.63
C GLY A 344 3.82 -19.61 4.87
N PRO A 345 4.71 -18.62 4.66
CA PRO A 345 5.23 -17.81 5.75
C PRO A 345 4.08 -17.05 6.41
N SER A 346 3.95 -17.19 7.72
CA SER A 346 3.08 -16.33 8.50
C SER A 346 3.91 -15.15 8.94
N PHE A 347 3.44 -13.93 8.65
CA PHE A 347 3.98 -12.72 9.27
C PHE A 347 3.67 -12.70 10.79
N ASP A 348 2.93 -13.68 11.30
CA ASP A 348 2.36 -13.70 12.65
C ASP A 348 3.24 -14.41 13.70
N THR A 349 4.57 -14.28 13.64
CA THR A 349 5.47 -14.95 14.60
C THR A 349 6.35 -13.96 15.36
N LEU A 350 6.20 -13.94 16.68
CA LEU A 350 7.17 -13.34 17.58
C LEU A 350 8.42 -14.24 17.67
N PRO A 351 9.58 -13.71 18.10
CA PRO A 351 10.80 -14.50 18.29
C PRO A 351 10.61 -15.72 19.22
N ASN A 352 9.68 -15.64 20.17
CA ASN A 352 9.33 -16.72 21.09
C ASN A 352 8.14 -17.57 20.62
N HIS A 353 7.75 -17.50 19.35
CA HIS A 353 6.73 -18.38 18.77
C HIS A 353 7.38 -19.49 17.95
N LYS A 354 7.25 -20.74 18.40
CA LYS A 354 7.61 -21.93 17.62
C LYS A 354 6.39 -22.40 16.84
N ILE A 355 6.36 -22.17 15.52
CA ILE A 355 5.30 -22.66 14.63
C ILE A 355 5.81 -23.83 13.79
N ILE A 356 5.16 -24.98 13.93
CA ILE A 356 5.41 -26.20 13.15
C ILE A 356 4.30 -26.35 12.12
N ARG A 357 4.69 -26.42 10.85
CA ARG A 357 3.75 -26.54 9.72
C ARG A 357 3.68 -27.99 9.28
N ILE A 358 2.46 -28.54 9.27
CA ILE A 358 2.17 -29.94 8.98
C ILE A 358 1.36 -29.99 7.69
N LEU A 359 1.89 -30.61 6.64
CA LEU A 359 1.21 -30.71 5.34
C LEU A 359 0.16 -31.83 5.37
N SER A 360 -0.89 -31.63 6.16
CA SER A 360 -2.02 -32.56 6.29
C SER A 360 -3.26 -31.82 6.78
N ASP A 361 -4.44 -32.26 6.36
CA ASP A 361 -5.72 -31.78 6.88
C ASP A 361 -6.33 -32.76 7.92
N ASP A 362 -5.61 -33.82 8.28
CA ASP A 362 -6.04 -34.76 9.33
C ASP A 362 -5.83 -34.12 10.71
N VAL A 363 -6.93 -33.76 11.37
CA VAL A 363 -6.94 -33.10 12.68
C VAL A 363 -6.22 -33.94 13.74
N ALA A 364 -6.41 -35.27 13.71
CA ALA A 364 -5.80 -36.17 14.69
C ALA A 364 -4.30 -36.33 14.47
N LEU A 365 -3.84 -36.33 13.20
CA LEU A 365 -2.42 -36.34 12.88
C LEU A 365 -1.73 -35.05 13.36
N ILE A 366 -2.30 -33.88 13.05
CA ILE A 366 -1.76 -32.58 13.47
C ILE A 366 -1.70 -32.53 15.00
N TYR A 367 -2.75 -32.94 15.69
CA TYR A 367 -2.78 -32.96 17.16
C TYR A 367 -1.78 -33.95 17.76
N ARG A 368 -1.58 -35.12 17.14
CA ARG A 368 -0.57 -36.08 17.60
C ARG A 368 0.83 -35.49 17.54
N GLN A 369 1.20 -34.87 16.41
CA GLN A 369 2.50 -34.21 16.27
C GLN A 369 2.66 -33.05 17.26
N PHE A 370 1.60 -32.29 17.51
CA PHE A 370 1.57 -31.27 18.56
C PHE A 370 1.85 -31.85 19.96
N LEU A 371 1.23 -32.97 20.32
CA LEU A 371 1.49 -33.64 21.59
C LEU A 371 2.91 -34.20 21.68
N ASP A 372 3.45 -34.74 20.59
CA ASP A 372 4.83 -35.24 20.55
C ASP A 372 5.84 -34.12 20.81
N GLU A 373 5.59 -32.92 20.29
CA GLU A 373 6.41 -31.73 20.54
C GLU A 373 6.28 -31.20 21.97
N ILE A 374 5.09 -31.27 22.58
CA ILE A 374 4.90 -30.93 23.99
C ILE A 374 5.65 -31.91 24.90
N ARG A 375 5.59 -33.22 24.61
CA ARG A 375 6.26 -34.25 25.42
C ARG A 375 7.79 -34.11 25.46
N GLN A 376 8.37 -33.48 24.46
CA GLN A 376 9.81 -33.19 24.42
C GLN A 376 10.20 -32.01 25.33
N ARG A 377 9.23 -31.27 25.89
CA ARG A 377 9.47 -30.13 26.77
C ARG A 377 9.42 -30.55 28.24
N THR A 378 10.25 -29.90 29.05
CA THR A 378 10.26 -30.06 30.51
C THR A 378 9.20 -29.20 31.20
N GLU A 379 8.88 -28.05 30.60
CA GLU A 379 7.85 -27.12 31.09
C GLU A 379 6.44 -27.66 30.80
N GLN A 380 5.51 -27.42 31.74
CA GLN A 380 4.10 -27.74 31.54
C GLN A 380 3.39 -26.57 30.85
N PRO A 381 2.47 -26.83 29.91
CA PRO A 381 1.63 -25.79 29.34
C PRO A 381 0.78 -25.08 30.40
N ARG A 382 0.60 -23.78 30.26
CA ARG A 382 -0.34 -22.98 31.03
C ARG A 382 -1.76 -23.50 30.80
N CYS A 383 -2.48 -23.72 31.90
CA CYS A 383 -3.89 -24.08 31.86
C CYS A 383 -4.76 -22.85 32.09
N PHE A 384 -5.83 -22.71 31.30
CA PHE A 384 -6.76 -21.60 31.35
C PHE A 384 -7.96 -21.99 32.21
N SER A 385 -7.96 -21.68 33.50
CA SER A 385 -9.04 -22.08 34.43
C SER A 385 -10.41 -21.60 33.96
N GLU A 386 -10.49 -20.39 33.39
CA GLU A 386 -11.71 -19.77 32.90
C GLU A 386 -11.58 -19.36 31.42
N VAL A 387 -12.70 -19.29 30.70
CA VAL A 387 -12.73 -18.81 29.30
C VAL A 387 -12.20 -17.39 29.20
N GLU A 388 -12.44 -16.55 30.20
CA GLU A 388 -11.95 -15.17 30.22
C GLU A 388 -10.42 -15.10 30.27
N SER A 389 -9.76 -16.04 30.97
CA SER A 389 -8.29 -16.12 30.96
C SER A 389 -7.74 -16.51 29.58
N LEU A 390 -8.48 -17.32 28.81
CA LEU A 390 -8.11 -17.67 27.44
C LEU A 390 -8.30 -16.46 26.51
N ARG A 391 -9.41 -15.74 26.63
CA ARG A 391 -9.71 -14.52 25.86
C ARG A 391 -8.65 -13.43 26.10
N SER A 392 -8.35 -13.16 27.37
CA SER A 392 -7.33 -12.18 27.75
C SER A 392 -5.94 -12.54 27.21
N TRP A 393 -5.55 -13.82 27.25
CA TRP A 393 -4.30 -14.26 26.64
C TRP A 393 -4.34 -14.10 25.11
N PHE A 394 -5.43 -14.51 24.45
CA PHE A 394 -5.57 -14.40 23.00
C PHE A 394 -5.43 -12.95 22.53
N ASP A 395 -6.10 -12.01 23.22
CA ASP A 395 -6.03 -10.58 22.90
C ASP A 395 -4.62 -10.02 23.11
N SER A 396 -4.00 -10.36 24.24
CA SER A 396 -2.62 -9.94 24.55
C SER A 396 -1.62 -10.45 23.52
N ASN A 397 -1.74 -11.73 23.13
CA ASN A 397 -0.87 -12.35 22.12
C ASN A 397 -1.10 -11.72 20.74
N THR A 398 -2.36 -11.51 20.35
CA THR A 398 -2.74 -10.86 19.09
C THR A 398 -2.18 -9.44 19.02
N LEU A 399 -2.30 -8.68 20.11
CA LEU A 399 -1.72 -7.34 20.23
C LEU A 399 -0.20 -7.38 20.07
N GLN A 400 0.51 -8.25 20.79
CA GLN A 400 1.98 -8.32 20.70
C GLN A 400 2.46 -8.66 19.29
N VAL A 401 1.83 -9.64 18.62
CA VAL A 401 2.14 -9.99 17.23
C VAL A 401 1.91 -8.79 16.30
N PHE A 402 0.79 -8.10 16.48
CA PHE A 402 0.46 -6.92 15.69
C PHE A 402 1.45 -5.76 15.92
N GLU A 403 1.79 -5.46 17.17
CA GLU A 403 2.79 -4.44 17.52
C GLU A 403 4.16 -4.75 16.93
N ASP A 404 4.60 -6.02 16.96
CA ASP A 404 5.85 -6.46 16.33
C ASP A 404 5.85 -6.25 14.82
N ASN A 405 4.74 -6.58 14.18
CA ASN A 405 4.55 -6.43 12.75
C ASN A 405 4.54 -4.97 12.29
N VAL A 406 3.90 -4.07 13.05
CA VAL A 406 3.96 -2.63 12.78
C VAL A 406 5.39 -2.11 12.96
N ARG A 407 6.06 -2.49 14.07
CA ARG A 407 7.45 -2.09 14.34
C ARG A 407 8.44 -2.56 13.27
N ARG A 408 8.19 -3.71 12.64
CA ARG A 408 9.00 -4.23 11.53
C ARG A 408 8.62 -3.66 10.16
N GLY A 409 7.65 -2.73 10.11
CA GLY A 409 7.16 -2.14 8.86
C GLY A 409 6.38 -3.12 7.98
N ILE A 410 5.96 -4.27 8.52
CA ILE A 410 5.15 -5.27 7.79
C ILE A 410 3.72 -4.76 7.65
N TRP A 411 3.19 -4.19 8.72
CA TRP A 411 1.86 -3.61 8.76
C TRP A 411 1.97 -2.10 8.84
N VAL A 412 1.29 -1.41 7.93
CA VAL A 412 1.25 0.05 7.87
C VAL A 412 -0.19 0.49 8.00
N ARG A 413 -0.44 1.47 8.86
CA ARG A 413 -1.78 2.04 9.06
C ARG A 413 -2.22 2.70 7.76
N MET A 414 -3.44 2.42 7.34
CA MET A 414 -4.06 3.08 6.21
C MET A 414 -4.57 4.45 6.63
N SER A 415 -4.36 5.45 5.78
CA SER A 415 -5.02 6.76 5.87
C SER A 415 -6.53 6.63 5.62
N ASP A 416 -7.30 7.62 6.06
CA ASP A 416 -8.75 7.65 5.82
C ASP A 416 -9.09 7.60 4.32
N TYR A 417 -8.23 8.20 3.49
CA TYR A 417 -8.35 8.15 2.03
C TYR A 417 -8.15 6.73 1.49
N GLU A 418 -7.06 6.05 1.86
CA GLU A 418 -6.82 4.66 1.43
C GLU A 418 -7.94 3.71 1.88
N VAL A 419 -8.49 3.94 3.08
CA VAL A 419 -9.66 3.22 3.57
C VAL A 419 -10.87 3.52 2.69
N ALA A 420 -11.10 4.77 2.31
CA ALA A 420 -12.20 5.16 1.43
C ALA A 420 -12.05 4.60 0.01
N VAL A 421 -10.84 4.52 -0.53
CA VAL A 421 -10.55 3.89 -1.84
C VAL A 421 -10.80 2.38 -1.76
N ALA A 422 -10.20 1.69 -0.79
CA ALA A 422 -10.41 0.25 -0.62
C ALA A 422 -11.89 -0.09 -0.40
N LYS A 423 -12.65 0.75 0.32
CA LYS A 423 -14.11 0.58 0.47
C LYS A 423 -14.88 0.77 -0.84
N ARG A 424 -14.43 1.67 -1.72
CA ARG A 424 -15.03 1.83 -3.06
C ARG A 424 -14.77 0.60 -3.92
N ASP A 425 -13.57 0.04 -3.85
CA ASP A 425 -13.19 -1.18 -4.59
C ASP A 425 -13.90 -2.45 -4.07
N LEU A 426 -14.40 -2.42 -2.83
CA LEU A 426 -15.22 -3.49 -2.26
C LEU A 426 -16.70 -3.44 -2.71
N ALA A 427 -17.18 -2.28 -3.18
CA ALA A 427 -18.58 -2.09 -3.57
C ALA A 427 -18.88 -2.83 -4.88
N PRO A 428 -20.10 -3.38 -5.05
CA PRO A 428 -20.30 -4.77 -5.39
C PRO A 428 -20.23 -5.06 -6.89
N GLU A 429 -19.89 -6.31 -7.24
CA GLU A 429 -20.43 -6.94 -8.45
C GLU A 429 -21.95 -6.67 -8.49
N ALA A 430 -22.35 -5.84 -9.45
CA ALA A 430 -23.73 -5.46 -9.67
C ALA A 430 -24.63 -6.69 -9.75
N ASN A 431 -25.73 -6.69 -8.98
CA ASN A 431 -27.04 -7.22 -9.37
C ASN A 431 -27.05 -8.43 -10.33
N SER A 432 -26.35 -9.52 -10.02
CA SER A 432 -26.54 -10.81 -10.71
C SER A 432 -27.62 -11.68 -10.04
N GLY A 433 -28.48 -11.06 -9.23
CA GLY A 433 -29.75 -11.60 -8.75
C GLY A 433 -30.82 -11.60 -9.84
N GLY A 434 -30.54 -12.22 -10.97
CA GLY A 434 -31.54 -12.78 -11.85
C GLY A 434 -31.73 -14.25 -11.47
N GLU A 435 -32.40 -14.51 -10.35
CA GLU A 435 -32.96 -15.84 -10.08
C GLU A 435 -33.97 -16.14 -11.19
N SER A 436 -33.53 -16.95 -12.16
CA SER A 436 -34.40 -17.63 -13.10
C SER A 436 -35.32 -18.55 -12.30
N SER A 437 -36.55 -18.12 -12.09
CA SER A 437 -37.66 -19.00 -11.76
C SER A 437 -37.88 -19.99 -12.91
N ALA A 438 -37.59 -21.26 -12.66
CA ALA A 438 -38.12 -22.41 -13.39
C ALA A 438 -38.55 -23.47 -12.37
#